data_AF-A0A7J6FIW0-F1
#
_entry.id   AF-A0A7J6FIW0-F1
#
_cell.length_a   1.000
_cell.length_b   1.000
_cell.length_c   1.000
_cell.angle_alpha   90.00
_cell.angle_beta   90.00
_cell.angle_gamma   90.00
#
_symmetry.space_group_name_H-M   'P 1'
#
loop_
_entity.id
_entity.type
_entity.pdbx_description
1 polymer ?
#
loop_
_entity_poly.entity_id
_entity_poly.type
_entity_poly.pdbx_seq_one_letter_code
_entity_poly.pdbx_strand_id
1 'polypeptide(L)'
;MRKWLVWLGGFRGLTYPATVNMSKMLGLYANDVLCRVAFGRDFSERGEYEREGFQEMLEEYQELLGGLSVGDFFPSMEFVLTFTGMKSRLIRTHKTEHRDPRESKKIIVKILSLIALMYPSEMMKSKFYNSNYWNIDMFAAGTDTTFIVLDWAMIELITNPKALEEAQAELQSVLGERKVVLESDLPQLNYMRALIPFGAGRRVCPAITFGIASIEIALAQLLHSFHWELPPGVTPKDLDMTEVFGITMHRKVGLEVLAKP
;
A
#
# COMPACT_ATOMS: atom_id res chain seq x y z
N MET A 1 12.61 15.88 -21.25
CA MET A 1 11.95 16.26 -19.98
C MET A 1 11.30 15.08 -19.23
N ARG A 2 11.65 13.80 -19.46
CA ARG A 2 10.85 12.64 -18.97
C ARG A 2 11.67 11.45 -18.41
N LYS A 3 12.72 11.69 -17.60
CA LYS A 3 13.48 10.61 -16.93
C LYS A 3 13.28 10.53 -15.40
N TRP A 4 12.60 11.49 -14.78
CA TRP A 4 12.46 11.55 -13.31
C TRP A 4 11.17 10.87 -12.80
N LEU A 5 10.12 10.82 -13.61
CA LEU A 5 8.91 9.98 -13.40
C LEU A 5 9.18 8.47 -13.55
N VAL A 6 10.44 8.06 -13.71
CA VAL A 6 10.84 6.65 -13.85
C VAL A 6 10.41 5.82 -12.64
N TRP A 7 10.25 6.44 -11.46
CA TRP A 7 9.82 5.80 -10.21
C TRP A 7 8.30 5.63 -10.05
N LEU A 8 7.48 6.43 -10.73
CA LEU A 8 6.03 6.37 -10.65
C LEU A 8 5.50 5.85 -11.99
N GLY A 9 5.67 4.55 -12.26
CA GLY A 9 5.46 3.92 -13.56
C GLY A 9 4.15 4.30 -14.28
N GLY A 10 3.08 4.61 -13.54
CA GLY A 10 1.80 5.02 -14.12
C GLY A 10 1.73 6.43 -14.72
N PHE A 11 2.71 7.32 -14.48
CA PHE A 11 2.73 8.66 -15.11
C PHE A 11 3.45 8.68 -16.47
N ARG A 12 4.04 7.55 -16.90
CA ARG A 12 4.75 7.48 -18.18
C ARG A 12 3.77 7.56 -19.35
N GLY A 13 4.12 8.36 -20.35
CA GLY A 13 3.42 8.40 -21.64
C GLY A 13 2.18 9.31 -21.71
N LEU A 14 1.74 9.88 -20.59
CA LEU A 14 0.61 10.82 -20.58
C LEU A 14 0.98 12.18 -21.21
N THR A 15 -0.02 12.81 -21.81
CA THR A 15 0.00 14.22 -22.23
C THR A 15 -0.76 15.03 -21.20
N TYR A 16 -0.09 16.01 -20.59
CA TYR A 16 -0.67 16.81 -19.51
C TYR A 16 -1.28 18.12 -20.03
N PRO A 17 -2.31 18.67 -19.37
CA PRO A 17 -2.96 18.15 -18.15
C PRO A 17 -3.78 16.87 -18.40
N ALA A 18 -3.82 15.96 -17.43
CA ALA A 18 -4.47 14.66 -17.55
C ALA A 18 -5.18 14.23 -16.26
N THR A 19 -6.39 13.69 -16.38
CA THR A 19 -7.07 13.00 -15.28
C THR A 19 -6.44 11.63 -15.09
N VAL A 20 -6.04 11.33 -13.86
CA VAL A 20 -5.39 10.07 -13.49
C VAL A 20 -6.09 9.45 -12.29
N ASN A 21 -6.09 8.12 -12.23
CA ASN A 21 -6.52 7.37 -11.04
C ASN A 21 -5.35 7.34 -10.05
N MET A 22 -5.32 8.28 -9.11
CA MET A 22 -4.25 8.44 -8.13
C MET A 22 -4.08 7.19 -7.28
N SER A 23 -5.17 6.62 -6.76
CA SER A 23 -5.12 5.44 -5.89
C SER A 23 -4.45 4.25 -6.59
N LYS A 24 -4.80 3.98 -7.84
CA LYS A 24 -4.15 2.92 -8.62
C LYS A 24 -2.64 3.18 -8.75
N MET A 25 -2.24 4.41 -9.00
CA MET A 25 -0.83 4.77 -9.20
C MET A 25 -0.02 4.64 -7.90
N LEU A 26 -0.59 5.04 -6.78
CA LEU A 26 0.01 4.88 -5.45
C LEU A 26 0.13 3.40 -5.06
N GLY A 27 -0.87 2.58 -5.38
CA GLY A 27 -0.81 1.13 -5.18
C GLY A 27 0.31 0.46 -5.98
N LEU A 28 0.44 0.82 -7.27
CA LEU A 28 1.55 0.34 -8.11
C LEU A 28 2.92 0.79 -7.58
N TYR A 29 3.03 2.05 -7.14
CA TYR A 29 4.26 2.57 -6.54
C TYR A 29 4.65 1.79 -5.28
N ALA A 30 3.73 1.63 -4.33
CA ALA A 30 3.98 0.92 -3.09
C ALA A 30 4.40 -0.52 -3.37
N ASN A 31 3.71 -1.21 -4.27
CA ASN A 31 4.05 -2.55 -4.70
C ASN A 31 5.47 -2.61 -5.30
N ASP A 32 5.81 -1.71 -6.23
CA ASP A 32 7.10 -1.75 -6.90
C ASP A 32 8.27 -1.47 -5.97
N VAL A 33 8.13 -0.52 -5.05
CA VAL A 33 9.15 -0.24 -4.04
C VAL A 33 9.40 -1.50 -3.20
N LEU A 34 8.34 -2.13 -2.69
CA LEU A 34 8.48 -3.34 -1.89
C LEU A 34 8.98 -4.54 -2.71
N CYS A 35 8.51 -4.72 -3.94
CA CYS A 35 8.99 -5.79 -4.83
C CYS A 35 10.47 -5.62 -5.18
N ARG A 36 10.95 -4.39 -5.41
CA ARG A 36 12.37 -4.13 -5.67
C ARG A 36 13.23 -4.47 -4.47
N VAL A 37 12.78 -4.14 -3.25
CA VAL A 37 13.49 -4.48 -2.01
C VAL A 37 13.46 -5.98 -1.74
N ALA A 38 12.31 -6.65 -1.89
CA ALA A 38 12.14 -8.05 -1.55
C ALA A 38 12.66 -9.03 -2.63
N PHE A 39 12.54 -8.67 -3.91
CA PHE A 39 12.79 -9.56 -5.05
C PHE A 39 13.80 -9.00 -6.08
N GLY A 40 14.29 -7.77 -5.90
CA GLY A 40 15.25 -7.15 -6.81
C GLY A 40 14.66 -6.70 -8.16
N ARG A 41 13.33 -6.70 -8.32
CA ARG A 41 12.64 -6.26 -9.55
C ARG A 41 11.24 -5.71 -9.25
N ASP A 42 10.73 -4.87 -10.15
CA ASP A 42 9.32 -4.47 -10.17
C ASP A 42 8.44 -5.43 -11.00
N PHE A 43 7.13 -5.31 -10.79
CA PHE A 43 6.10 -6.09 -11.47
C PHE A 43 5.06 -5.21 -12.19
N SER A 44 4.99 -3.91 -11.90
CA SER A 44 4.05 -3.01 -12.59
C SER A 44 4.41 -2.75 -14.05
N GLU A 45 5.69 -2.60 -14.42
CA GLU A 45 6.09 -2.14 -15.76
C GLU A 45 5.64 -3.07 -16.89
N ARG A 46 5.39 -4.34 -16.59
CA ARG A 46 5.00 -5.37 -17.56
C ARG A 46 3.50 -5.71 -17.54
N GLY A 47 2.72 -4.96 -16.76
CA GLY A 47 1.33 -5.28 -16.46
C GLY A 47 1.18 -6.63 -15.75
N GLU A 48 2.26 -7.11 -15.10
CA GLU A 48 2.23 -8.34 -14.32
C GLU A 48 1.42 -8.12 -13.03
N TYR A 49 1.37 -6.88 -12.50
CA TYR A 49 0.54 -6.54 -11.34
C TYR A 49 -0.95 -6.90 -11.56
N GLU A 50 -1.56 -6.44 -12.65
CA GLU A 50 -2.95 -6.78 -12.98
C GLU A 50 -3.09 -8.21 -13.50
N ARG A 51 -2.17 -8.68 -14.36
CA ARG A 51 -2.25 -10.02 -14.97
C ARG A 51 -2.19 -11.13 -13.93
N GLU A 52 -1.35 -10.94 -12.92
CA GLU A 52 -1.14 -11.92 -11.86
C GLU A 52 -2.09 -11.73 -10.67
N GLY A 53 -2.93 -10.68 -10.71
CA GLY A 53 -3.98 -10.40 -9.74
C GLY A 53 -3.49 -9.95 -8.38
N PHE A 54 -2.38 -9.17 -8.32
CA PHE A 54 -1.80 -8.75 -7.04
C PHE A 54 -2.78 -7.91 -6.21
N GLN A 55 -3.58 -7.07 -6.87
CA GLN A 55 -4.58 -6.24 -6.20
C GLN A 55 -5.67 -7.08 -5.54
N GLU A 56 -6.32 -7.98 -6.28
CA GLU A 56 -7.38 -8.83 -5.73
C GLU A 56 -6.85 -9.68 -4.56
N MET A 57 -5.56 -10.01 -4.61
CA MET A 57 -4.93 -10.80 -3.57
C MET A 57 -4.56 -10.00 -2.32
N LEU A 58 -4.22 -8.71 -2.44
CA LEU A 58 -4.09 -7.80 -1.28
C LEU A 58 -5.45 -7.52 -0.64
N GLU A 59 -6.50 -7.35 -1.43
CA GLU A 59 -7.88 -7.21 -0.95
C GLU A 59 -8.34 -8.48 -0.20
N GLU A 60 -8.08 -9.68 -0.74
CA GLU A 60 -8.40 -10.93 -0.04
C GLU A 60 -7.59 -11.10 1.27
N TYR A 61 -6.34 -10.66 1.30
CA TYR A 61 -5.52 -10.64 2.53
C TYR A 61 -6.15 -9.76 3.62
N GLN A 62 -6.61 -8.55 3.26
CA GLN A 62 -7.26 -7.63 4.20
C GLN A 62 -8.55 -8.20 4.77
N GLU A 63 -9.39 -8.81 3.93
CA GLU A 63 -10.64 -9.42 4.39
C GLU A 63 -10.39 -10.57 5.37
N LEU A 64 -9.39 -11.41 5.09
CA LEU A 64 -9.13 -12.61 5.88
C LEU A 64 -8.50 -12.31 7.24
N LEU A 65 -7.73 -11.23 7.37
CA LEU A 65 -7.09 -10.84 8.62
C LEU A 65 -7.80 -9.73 9.39
N GLY A 66 -8.43 -8.80 8.68
CA GLY A 66 -9.19 -7.69 9.27
C GLY A 66 -10.62 -8.07 9.62
N GLY A 67 -11.11 -9.21 9.12
CA GLY A 67 -12.45 -9.70 9.40
C GLY A 67 -12.64 -10.06 10.87
N LEU A 68 -13.82 -9.73 11.42
CA LEU A 68 -14.18 -10.06 12.79
C LEU A 68 -14.25 -11.58 12.99
N SER A 69 -13.27 -12.14 13.70
CA SER A 69 -13.30 -13.52 14.17
C SER A 69 -14.00 -13.60 15.52
N VAL A 70 -15.23 -14.15 15.53
CA VAL A 70 -15.95 -14.42 16.80
C VAL A 70 -15.16 -15.39 17.69
N GLY A 71 -14.38 -16.30 17.07
CA GLY A 71 -13.51 -17.23 17.77
C GLY A 71 -12.41 -16.54 18.61
N ASP A 72 -11.97 -15.35 18.22
CA ASP A 72 -10.92 -14.62 18.94
C ASP A 72 -11.43 -14.06 20.28
N PHE A 73 -12.74 -13.78 20.37
CA PHE A 73 -13.40 -13.31 21.59
C PHE A 73 -14.00 -14.47 22.40
N PHE A 74 -14.56 -15.47 21.70
CA PHE A 74 -15.22 -16.63 22.28
C PHE A 74 -14.65 -17.91 21.65
N PRO A 75 -13.57 -18.50 22.21
CA PRO A 75 -12.91 -19.66 21.62
C PRO A 75 -13.84 -20.85 21.35
N SER A 76 -14.89 -21.04 22.17
CA SER A 76 -15.90 -22.08 21.95
C SER A 76 -16.76 -21.89 20.69
N MET A 77 -16.72 -20.70 20.07
CA MET A 77 -17.44 -20.35 18.84
C MET A 77 -16.52 -20.32 17.61
N GLU A 78 -15.31 -20.87 17.67
CA GLU A 78 -14.38 -20.95 16.54
C GLU A 78 -15.01 -21.62 15.30
N PHE A 79 -15.95 -22.55 15.51
CA PHE A 79 -16.69 -23.20 14.43
C PHE A 79 -17.45 -22.20 13.52
N VAL A 80 -17.79 -20.99 14.01
CA VAL A 80 -18.48 -19.93 13.25
C VAL A 80 -17.65 -19.50 12.04
N LEU A 81 -16.31 -19.52 12.11
CA LEU A 81 -15.42 -19.26 10.96
C LEU A 81 -15.61 -20.27 9.82
N THR A 82 -16.15 -21.45 10.11
CA THR A 82 -16.53 -22.45 9.10
C THR A 82 -17.83 -22.05 8.39
N PHE A 83 -18.78 -21.45 9.12
CA PHE A 83 -20.05 -20.99 8.58
C PHE A 83 -19.94 -19.66 7.81
N THR A 84 -19.02 -18.77 8.18
CA THR A 84 -18.73 -17.54 7.42
C THR A 84 -18.02 -17.83 6.09
N GLY A 85 -17.58 -19.07 5.86
CA GLY A 85 -16.83 -19.46 4.66
C GLY A 85 -15.35 -19.03 4.68
N MET A 86 -14.91 -18.27 5.68
CA MET A 86 -13.52 -17.80 5.83
C MET A 86 -12.55 -18.98 5.91
N LYS A 87 -12.88 -20.03 6.68
CA LYS A 87 -12.06 -21.25 6.78
C LYS A 87 -11.89 -21.95 5.42
N SER A 88 -12.97 -22.04 4.65
CA SER A 88 -12.95 -22.67 3.32
C SER A 88 -12.17 -21.84 2.30
N ARG A 89 -12.28 -20.50 2.34
CA ARG A 89 -11.48 -19.58 1.51
C ARG A 89 -9.99 -19.73 1.82
N LEU A 90 -9.61 -19.69 3.10
CA LEU A 90 -8.23 -19.87 3.54
C LEU A 90 -7.62 -21.20 3.06
N ILE A 91 -8.32 -22.31 3.27
CA ILE A 91 -7.87 -23.65 2.84
C ILE A 91 -7.80 -23.76 1.30
N ARG A 92 -8.75 -23.16 0.58
CA ARG A 92 -8.77 -23.17 -0.89
C ARG A 92 -7.56 -22.45 -1.43
N THR A 93 -7.29 -21.23 -0.95
CA THR A 93 -6.16 -20.44 -1.43
C THR A 93 -4.83 -21.14 -1.09
N HIS A 94 -4.75 -21.83 0.06
CA HIS A 94 -3.63 -22.71 0.39
C HIS A 94 -3.38 -23.84 -0.63
N LYS A 95 -4.42 -24.60 -1.01
CA LYS A 95 -4.29 -25.72 -1.96
C LYS A 95 -3.84 -25.28 -3.36
N THR A 96 -4.17 -24.07 -3.79
CA THR A 96 -3.73 -23.51 -5.08
C THR A 96 -2.21 -23.31 -5.18
N GLU A 97 -1.47 -23.17 -4.06
CA GLU A 97 0.01 -23.06 -4.04
C GLU A 97 0.70 -24.30 -4.59
N HIS A 98 0.25 -25.49 -4.16
CA HIS A 98 0.92 -26.74 -4.48
C HIS A 98 0.79 -27.14 -5.96
N ARG A 99 0.03 -26.38 -6.76
CA ARG A 99 -0.22 -26.67 -8.17
C ARG A 99 0.29 -25.61 -9.15
N ASP A 100 0.56 -24.37 -8.73
CA ASP A 100 0.97 -23.30 -9.67
C ASP A 100 2.50 -23.01 -9.57
N PRO A 101 3.28 -23.22 -10.63
CA PRO A 101 4.72 -23.00 -10.61
C PRO A 101 5.14 -21.51 -10.63
N ARG A 102 4.21 -20.56 -10.85
CA ARG A 102 4.49 -19.12 -10.96
C ARG A 102 4.84 -18.48 -9.61
N GLU A 103 5.94 -17.72 -9.57
CA GLU A 103 6.45 -17.04 -8.35
C GLU A 103 5.47 -16.02 -7.76
N SER A 104 4.72 -15.30 -8.59
CA SER A 104 3.71 -14.29 -8.22
C SER A 104 2.64 -14.85 -7.25
N LYS A 105 2.09 -16.03 -7.56
CA LYS A 105 1.08 -16.70 -6.71
C LYS A 105 1.66 -17.39 -5.47
N LYS A 106 2.97 -17.61 -5.42
CA LYS A 106 3.64 -18.17 -4.23
C LYS A 106 3.69 -17.15 -3.09
N ILE A 107 3.70 -15.84 -3.39
CA ILE A 107 3.64 -14.76 -2.40
C ILE A 107 2.30 -14.83 -1.67
N ILE A 108 1.22 -14.86 -2.47
CA ILE A 108 -0.13 -15.34 -2.17
C ILE A 108 -0.27 -16.18 -0.92
N VAL A 109 0.10 -17.42 -1.18
CA VAL A 109 -0.24 -18.51 -0.32
C VAL A 109 0.70 -18.60 0.87
N LYS A 110 1.92 -18.08 0.77
CA LYS A 110 2.80 -18.01 1.93
C LYS A 110 2.28 -17.02 2.98
N ILE A 111 1.72 -15.88 2.57
CA ILE A 111 1.03 -14.95 3.49
C ILE A 111 -0.15 -15.66 4.17
N LEU A 112 -1.02 -16.31 3.40
CA LEU A 112 -2.17 -17.03 3.94
C LEU A 112 -1.80 -18.25 4.79
N SER A 113 -0.66 -18.88 4.51
CA SER A 113 -0.11 -19.97 5.32
C SER A 113 0.38 -19.47 6.68
N LEU A 114 0.93 -18.24 6.76
CA LEU A 114 1.29 -17.60 8.03
C LEU A 114 0.04 -17.28 8.86
N ILE A 115 -1.05 -16.89 8.21
CA ILE A 115 -2.36 -16.71 8.87
C ILE A 115 -2.90 -18.06 9.37
N ALA A 116 -2.85 -19.10 8.54
CA ALA A 116 -3.24 -20.46 8.93
C ALA A 116 -2.37 -21.03 10.08
N LEU A 117 -1.13 -20.54 10.24
CA LEU A 117 -0.23 -20.86 11.35
C LEU A 117 -0.57 -20.13 12.66
N MET A 118 -1.26 -18.99 12.60
CA MET A 118 -1.79 -18.30 13.79
C MET A 118 -3.00 -19.03 14.39
N TYR A 119 -3.67 -19.88 13.60
CA TYR A 119 -4.71 -20.80 14.07
C TYR A 119 -4.08 -22.17 14.35
N PRO A 120 -3.93 -22.59 15.62
CA PRO A 120 -3.09 -23.72 15.96
C PRO A 120 -3.75 -25.05 15.52
N SER A 121 -3.21 -25.67 14.48
CA SER A 121 -3.24 -27.13 14.35
C SER A 121 -1.82 -27.69 14.45
N GLU A 122 -1.66 -28.71 15.28
CA GLU A 122 -0.40 -29.40 15.62
C GLU A 122 0.46 -29.83 14.40
N MET A 123 -0.13 -29.88 13.21
CA MET A 123 0.50 -30.38 11.98
C MET A 123 1.52 -29.42 11.33
N MET A 124 1.70 -28.21 11.87
CA MET A 124 2.34 -27.11 11.13
C MET A 124 3.56 -26.47 11.82
N LYS A 125 4.06 -27.04 12.93
CA LYS A 125 5.20 -26.49 13.70
C LYS A 125 6.59 -26.71 13.05
N SER A 126 6.76 -27.61 12.08
CA SER A 126 8.11 -28.02 11.63
C SER A 126 8.71 -27.25 10.43
N LYS A 127 7.94 -26.39 9.73
CA LYS A 127 8.42 -25.69 8.51
C LYS A 127 8.95 -24.27 8.74
N PHE A 128 9.06 -23.83 9.99
CA PHE A 128 9.34 -22.44 10.37
C PHE A 128 10.76 -21.93 10.03
N TYR A 129 11.70 -22.82 9.65
CA TYR A 129 13.12 -22.46 9.46
C TYR A 129 13.57 -22.25 8.00
N ASN A 130 12.65 -22.14 7.04
CA ASN A 130 13.05 -21.83 5.66
C ASN A 130 13.20 -20.31 5.44
N SER A 131 14.37 -19.89 4.97
CA SER A 131 14.90 -18.51 4.81
C SER A 131 14.04 -17.48 4.04
N ASN A 132 12.83 -17.82 3.58
CA ASN A 132 12.07 -17.04 2.60
C ASN A 132 10.73 -16.47 3.12
N TYR A 133 10.33 -16.72 4.36
CA TYR A 133 9.01 -16.27 4.88
C TYR A 133 9.02 -14.81 5.37
N TRP A 134 10.12 -14.31 5.93
CA TRP A 134 10.20 -12.94 6.45
C TRP A 134 10.06 -11.87 5.34
N ASN A 135 10.54 -12.16 4.13
CA ASN A 135 10.40 -11.29 2.95
C ASN A 135 8.92 -10.99 2.63
N ILE A 136 8.03 -11.91 3.01
CA ILE A 136 6.63 -11.92 2.58
C ILE A 136 5.74 -11.18 3.58
N ASP A 137 5.99 -11.33 4.88
CA ASP A 137 5.34 -10.50 5.90
C ASP A 137 5.68 -9.02 5.71
N MET A 138 6.95 -8.72 5.43
CA MET A 138 7.39 -7.35 5.14
C MET A 138 6.78 -6.83 3.82
N PHE A 139 6.67 -7.68 2.79
CA PHE A 139 6.05 -7.30 1.52
C PHE A 139 4.57 -6.95 1.67
N ALA A 140 3.80 -7.84 2.31
CA ALA A 140 2.35 -7.66 2.48
C ALA A 140 2.06 -6.45 3.37
N ALA A 141 2.69 -6.39 4.55
CA ALA A 141 2.49 -5.30 5.49
C ALA A 141 2.99 -3.96 4.92
N GLY A 142 4.13 -3.96 4.23
CA GLY A 142 4.73 -2.74 3.69
C GLY A 142 3.98 -2.17 2.49
N THR A 143 3.50 -3.02 1.58
CA THR A 143 2.81 -2.56 0.36
C THR A 143 1.50 -1.87 0.71
N ASP A 144 0.68 -2.54 1.51
CA ASP A 144 -0.66 -2.05 1.84
C ASP A 144 -0.64 -0.79 2.72
N THR A 145 0.20 -0.79 3.77
CA THR A 145 0.31 0.37 4.67
C THR A 145 0.94 1.60 4.00
N THR A 146 1.90 1.41 3.09
CA THR A 146 2.50 2.52 2.33
C THR A 146 1.48 3.12 1.37
N PHE A 147 0.74 2.28 0.65
CA PHE A 147 -0.33 2.73 -0.23
C PHE A 147 -1.37 3.55 0.54
N ILE A 148 -1.91 3.01 1.63
CA ILE A 148 -3.05 3.65 2.30
C ILE A 148 -2.67 5.00 2.91
N VAL A 149 -1.46 5.14 3.47
CA VAL A 149 -0.98 6.42 4.00
C VAL A 149 -0.85 7.46 2.89
N LEU A 150 -0.27 7.09 1.74
CA LEU A 150 -0.16 7.99 0.60
C LEU A 150 -1.53 8.38 0.03
N ASP A 151 -2.44 7.41 -0.04
CA ASP A 151 -3.77 7.62 -0.61
C ASP A 151 -4.60 8.60 0.24
N TRP A 152 -4.59 8.41 1.57
CA TRP A 152 -5.20 9.34 2.52
C TRP A 152 -4.51 10.71 2.52
N ALA A 153 -3.18 10.75 2.54
CA ALA A 153 -2.43 12.00 2.52
C ALA A 153 -2.77 12.83 1.27
N MET A 154 -2.83 12.20 0.10
CA MET A 154 -3.15 12.89 -1.15
C MET A 154 -4.58 13.43 -1.16
N ILE A 155 -5.59 12.67 -0.71
CA ILE A 155 -6.96 13.22 -0.65
C ILE A 155 -7.04 14.37 0.36
N GLU A 156 -6.50 14.21 1.57
CA GLU A 156 -6.59 15.23 2.62
C GLU A 156 -5.88 16.52 2.23
N LEU A 157 -4.75 16.44 1.52
CA LEU A 157 -4.06 17.61 0.99
C LEU A 157 -4.86 18.29 -0.13
N ILE A 158 -5.42 17.52 -1.07
CA ILE A 158 -6.19 18.08 -2.19
C ILE A 158 -7.49 18.73 -1.71
N THR A 159 -8.12 18.19 -0.66
CA THR A 159 -9.34 18.76 -0.07
C THR A 159 -9.06 19.93 0.87
N ASN A 160 -7.79 20.15 1.26
CA ASN A 160 -7.35 21.26 2.10
C ASN A 160 -6.26 22.09 1.39
N PRO A 161 -6.65 23.05 0.53
CA PRO A 161 -5.71 23.86 -0.25
C PRO A 161 -4.66 24.58 0.59
N LYS A 162 -5.04 25.04 1.79
CA LYS A 162 -4.11 25.71 2.71
C LYS A 162 -3.00 24.76 3.16
N ALA A 163 -3.34 23.52 3.53
CA ALA A 163 -2.35 22.54 3.95
C ALA A 163 -1.45 22.10 2.79
N LEU A 164 -2.01 21.96 1.58
CA LEU A 164 -1.26 21.66 0.37
C LEU A 164 -0.28 22.78 0.01
N GLU A 165 -0.71 24.04 0.08
CA GLU A 165 0.14 25.22 -0.16
C GLU A 165 1.29 25.30 0.84
N GLU A 166 1.03 25.05 2.14
CA GLU A 166 2.08 25.02 3.17
C GLU A 166 3.11 23.90 2.92
N ALA A 167 2.67 22.70 2.53
CA ALA A 167 3.56 21.59 2.18
C ALA A 167 4.40 21.90 0.92
N GLN A 168 3.79 22.48 -0.11
CA GLN A 168 4.49 22.86 -1.34
C GLN A 168 5.48 24.01 -1.10
N ALA A 169 5.15 24.97 -0.24
CA ALA A 169 6.05 26.05 0.14
C ALA A 169 7.29 25.52 0.89
N GLU A 170 7.12 24.56 1.81
CA GLU A 170 8.24 23.89 2.46
C GLU A 170 9.15 23.21 1.44
N LEU A 171 8.57 22.42 0.52
CA LEU A 171 9.32 21.73 -0.54
C LEU A 171 10.11 22.69 -1.43
N GLN A 172 9.49 23.80 -1.85
CA GLN A 172 10.16 24.82 -2.65
C GLN A 172 11.34 25.44 -1.90
N SER A 173 11.21 25.68 -0.59
CA SER A 173 12.28 26.25 0.23
C SER A 173 13.50 25.34 0.38
N VAL A 174 13.27 24.02 0.47
CA VAL A 174 14.33 23.01 0.67
C VAL A 174 14.97 22.60 -0.66
N LEU A 175 14.17 22.45 -1.72
CA LEU A 175 14.63 21.88 -3.00
C LEU A 175 15.10 22.94 -3.99
N GLY A 176 14.59 24.16 -3.91
CA GLY A 176 14.81 25.20 -4.91
C GLY A 176 14.41 24.73 -6.31
N GLU A 177 15.33 24.84 -7.28
CA GLU A 177 15.08 24.44 -8.68
C GLU A 177 15.24 22.93 -8.94
N ARG A 178 15.70 22.15 -7.95
CA ARG A 178 15.96 20.72 -8.14
C ARG A 178 14.65 19.95 -8.30
N LYS A 179 14.56 19.11 -9.33
CA LYS A 179 13.33 18.38 -9.69
C LYS A 179 13.12 17.05 -8.95
N VAL A 180 14.09 16.60 -8.16
CA VAL A 180 14.11 15.26 -7.55
C VAL A 180 14.34 15.39 -6.06
N VAL A 181 13.45 14.78 -5.30
CA VAL A 181 13.58 14.63 -3.85
C VAL A 181 14.53 13.47 -3.54
N LEU A 182 15.49 13.70 -2.66
CA LEU A 182 16.42 12.70 -2.16
C LEU A 182 16.11 12.40 -0.70
N GLU A 183 16.47 11.20 -0.25
CA GLU A 183 16.31 10.80 1.16
C GLU A 183 17.04 11.74 2.14
N SER A 184 18.15 12.35 1.70
CA SER A 184 18.90 13.35 2.48
C SER A 184 18.13 14.64 2.76
N ASP A 185 17.03 14.90 2.06
CA ASP A 185 16.21 16.10 2.22
C ASP A 185 15.16 15.94 3.32
N LEU A 186 14.73 14.71 3.57
CA LEU A 186 13.64 14.39 4.50
C LEU A 186 13.81 15.00 5.90
N PRO A 187 15.03 15.04 6.50
CA PRO A 187 15.20 15.67 7.80
C PRO A 187 14.83 17.16 7.85
N GLN A 188 14.74 17.83 6.70
CA GLN A 188 14.40 19.25 6.58
C GLN A 188 12.91 19.49 6.27
N LEU A 189 12.15 18.46 5.91
CA LEU A 189 10.72 18.51 5.58
C LEU A 189 9.87 18.30 6.82
N ASN A 190 9.81 19.30 7.70
CA ASN A 190 9.19 19.21 9.02
C ASN A 190 7.65 19.21 8.96
N TYR A 191 7.05 19.95 8.02
CA TYR A 191 5.61 20.02 7.84
C TYR A 191 5.07 18.72 7.26
N MET A 192 5.77 18.14 6.29
CA MET A 192 5.39 16.86 5.69
C MET A 192 5.50 15.66 6.63
N ARG A 193 6.26 15.78 7.72
CA ARG A 193 6.54 14.73 8.71
C ARG A 193 5.35 14.45 9.66
N ALA A 194 4.15 14.92 9.34
CA ALA A 194 2.97 14.73 10.16
C ALA A 194 2.70 13.22 10.41
N LEU A 195 2.44 12.89 11.68
CA LEU A 195 2.62 11.55 12.28
C LEU A 195 1.94 10.41 11.51
N ILE A 196 2.76 9.50 10.99
CA ILE A 196 2.33 8.17 10.54
C ILE A 196 2.35 7.24 11.77
N PRO A 197 1.23 6.59 12.14
CA PRO A 197 1.14 5.79 13.35
C PRO A 197 1.82 4.42 13.17
N PHE A 198 2.97 4.22 13.83
CA PHE A 198 3.75 2.96 13.77
C PHE A 198 3.71 2.12 15.05
N GLY A 199 2.77 2.41 15.96
CA GLY A 199 2.70 1.78 17.28
C GLY A 199 3.87 2.15 18.20
N ALA A 200 4.01 1.44 19.33
CA ALA A 200 5.06 1.71 20.32
C ALA A 200 5.47 0.45 21.12
N GLY A 201 6.60 0.54 21.83
CA GLY A 201 7.07 -0.51 22.73
C GLY A 201 7.57 -1.77 22.03
N ARG A 202 7.40 -2.95 22.64
CA ARG A 202 7.92 -4.24 22.14
C ARG A 202 7.34 -4.70 20.79
N ARG A 203 6.28 -4.04 20.31
CA ARG A 203 5.60 -4.34 19.04
C ARG A 203 5.57 -3.13 18.11
N VAL A 204 6.47 -2.16 18.32
CA VAL A 204 6.66 -1.05 17.37
C VAL A 204 6.99 -1.62 15.98
N CYS A 205 6.46 -0.99 14.93
CA CYS A 205 6.70 -1.42 13.56
C CYS A 205 8.22 -1.50 13.30
N PRO A 206 8.76 -2.70 12.97
CA PRO A 206 10.20 -2.84 12.73
C PRO A 206 10.65 -2.14 11.44
N ALA A 207 9.72 -1.81 10.54
CA ALA A 207 9.97 -1.14 9.27
C ALA A 207 9.74 0.37 9.32
N ILE A 208 9.63 0.99 10.51
CA ILE A 208 9.30 2.42 10.66
C ILE A 208 10.16 3.34 9.80
N THR A 209 11.49 3.19 9.84
CA THR A 209 12.41 4.06 9.09
C THR A 209 12.21 3.90 7.58
N PHE A 210 12.04 2.66 7.11
CA PHE A 210 11.81 2.38 5.70
C PHE A 210 10.45 2.89 5.23
N GLY A 211 9.39 2.68 6.01
CA GLY A 211 8.04 3.13 5.71
C GLY A 211 7.96 4.65 5.64
N ILE A 212 8.51 5.35 6.64
CA ILE A 212 8.58 6.82 6.66
C ILE A 212 9.31 7.32 5.41
N ALA A 213 10.53 6.85 5.15
CA ALA A 213 11.31 7.32 4.02
C ALA A 213 10.58 7.08 2.68
N SER A 214 9.97 5.90 2.50
CA SER A 214 9.23 5.57 1.28
C SER A 214 8.03 6.49 1.08
N ILE A 215 7.26 6.75 2.15
CA ILE A 215 6.08 7.61 2.09
C ILE A 215 6.48 9.07 1.87
N GLU A 216 7.43 9.60 2.64
CA GLU A 216 7.84 10.99 2.57
C GLU A 216 8.47 11.32 1.21
N ILE A 217 9.34 10.46 0.66
CA ILE A 217 9.92 10.67 -0.67
C ILE A 217 8.84 10.68 -1.75
N ALA A 218 7.91 9.72 -1.70
CA ALA A 218 6.84 9.64 -2.68
C ALA A 218 5.93 10.88 -2.64
N LEU A 219 5.48 11.24 -1.44
CA LEU A 219 4.61 12.38 -1.22
C LEU A 219 5.32 13.67 -1.64
N ALA A 220 6.55 13.89 -1.16
CA ALA A 220 7.34 15.07 -1.50
C ALA A 220 7.53 15.19 -3.02
N GLN A 221 7.85 14.08 -3.70
CA GLN A 221 8.01 14.08 -5.14
C GLN A 221 6.69 14.38 -5.87
N LEU A 222 5.55 13.86 -5.42
CA LEU A 222 4.24 14.14 -6.01
C LEU A 222 3.85 15.61 -5.87
N LEU A 223 4.01 16.17 -4.68
CA LEU A 223 3.67 17.55 -4.38
C LEU A 223 4.61 18.55 -5.08
N HIS A 224 5.87 18.18 -5.28
CA HIS A 224 6.85 19.01 -5.97
C HIS A 224 6.71 18.97 -7.50
N SER A 225 6.28 17.84 -8.07
CA SER A 225 6.29 17.65 -9.53
C SER A 225 5.03 18.10 -10.23
N PHE A 226 3.91 18.21 -9.51
CA PHE A 226 2.60 18.50 -10.09
C PHE A 226 1.77 19.38 -9.18
N HIS A 227 0.95 20.22 -9.81
CA HIS A 227 -0.21 20.81 -9.19
C HIS A 227 -1.42 19.86 -9.35
N TRP A 228 -2.09 19.60 -8.23
CA TRP A 228 -3.18 18.64 -8.14
C TRP A 228 -4.51 19.35 -7.95
N GLU A 229 -5.47 19.02 -8.81
CA GLU A 229 -6.84 19.53 -8.70
C GLU A 229 -7.83 18.38 -8.81
N LEU A 230 -9.04 18.58 -8.32
CA LEU A 230 -10.14 17.67 -8.60
C LEU A 230 -10.57 17.79 -10.08
N PRO A 231 -11.12 16.72 -10.68
CA PRO A 231 -11.64 16.77 -12.04
C PRO A 231 -12.70 17.88 -12.21
N PRO A 232 -12.88 18.45 -13.42
CA PRO A 232 -13.84 19.53 -13.64
C PRO A 232 -15.25 19.16 -13.18
N GLY A 233 -15.84 20.01 -12.34
CA GLY A 233 -17.19 19.80 -11.81
C GLY A 233 -17.27 18.93 -10.54
N VAL A 234 -16.15 18.42 -10.05
CA VAL A 234 -16.07 17.67 -8.77
C VAL A 234 -15.61 18.62 -7.66
N THR A 235 -16.32 18.63 -6.55
CA THR A 235 -15.95 19.38 -5.34
C THR A 235 -15.50 18.41 -4.23
N PRO A 236 -14.80 18.89 -3.18
CA PRO A 236 -14.41 18.04 -2.05
C PRO A 236 -15.57 17.30 -1.38
N LYS A 237 -16.80 17.84 -1.44
CA LYS A 237 -18.00 17.22 -0.86
C LYS A 237 -18.54 16.05 -1.68
N ASP A 238 -18.14 15.95 -2.94
CA ASP A 238 -18.58 14.89 -3.86
C ASP A 238 -17.69 13.65 -3.75
N LEU A 239 -16.59 13.72 -2.99
CA LEU A 239 -15.68 12.60 -2.76
C LEU A 239 -16.30 11.61 -1.77
N ASP A 240 -16.36 10.34 -2.16
CA ASP A 240 -16.81 9.26 -1.28
C ASP A 240 -15.70 8.92 -0.27
N MET A 241 -15.91 9.34 0.98
CA MET A 241 -15.02 9.07 2.12
C MET A 241 -15.39 7.78 2.84
N THR A 242 -16.31 6.98 2.31
CA THR A 242 -16.74 5.72 2.93
C THR A 242 -15.58 4.73 2.98
N GLU A 243 -15.34 4.21 4.18
CA GLU A 243 -14.27 3.27 4.45
C GLU A 243 -14.75 1.82 4.31
N VAL A 244 -13.85 0.95 3.87
CA VAL A 244 -13.99 -0.50 3.93
C VAL A 244 -13.20 -0.99 5.14
N PHE A 245 -13.89 -1.68 6.06
CA PHE A 245 -13.27 -2.21 7.26
C PHE A 245 -12.36 -3.40 6.93
N GLY A 246 -11.13 -3.36 7.44
CA GLY A 246 -10.11 -4.37 7.24
C GLY A 246 -8.92 -4.14 8.18
N ILE A 247 -7.77 -4.77 7.89
CA ILE A 247 -6.52 -4.54 8.63
C ILE A 247 -6.13 -3.05 8.56
N THR A 248 -6.34 -2.47 7.39
CA THR A 248 -6.14 -1.07 7.03
C THR A 248 -7.47 -0.51 6.55
N MET A 249 -7.71 0.79 6.76
CA MET A 249 -8.98 1.43 6.41
C MET A 249 -8.91 2.05 5.01
N HIS A 250 -9.32 1.27 4.02
CA HIS A 250 -9.34 1.68 2.61
C HIS A 250 -10.56 2.53 2.31
N ARG A 251 -10.44 3.47 1.37
CA ARG A 251 -11.62 4.11 0.80
C ARG A 251 -12.26 3.18 -0.22
N LYS A 252 -13.58 3.12 -0.20
CA LYS A 252 -14.37 2.27 -1.11
C LYS A 252 -14.19 2.65 -2.56
N VAL A 253 -13.98 3.94 -2.84
CA VAL A 253 -13.78 4.48 -4.19
C VAL A 253 -12.41 5.13 -4.25
N GLY A 254 -11.63 4.77 -5.27
CA GLY A 254 -10.32 5.36 -5.51
C GLY A 254 -10.41 6.83 -5.92
N LEU A 255 -9.35 7.59 -5.63
CA LEU A 255 -9.21 9.00 -5.93
C LEU A 255 -8.80 9.22 -7.39
N GLU A 256 -9.61 10.01 -8.09
CA GLU A 256 -9.27 10.56 -9.41
C GLU A 256 -8.93 12.04 -9.30
N VAL A 257 -7.84 12.45 -9.95
CA VAL A 257 -7.33 13.84 -9.88
C VAL A 257 -6.80 14.29 -11.23
N LEU A 258 -6.82 15.60 -11.44
CA LEU A 258 -6.21 16.26 -12.58
C LEU A 258 -4.77 16.63 -12.24
N ALA A 259 -3.82 16.05 -12.98
CA ALA A 259 -2.40 16.36 -12.87
C ALA A 259 -2.03 17.54 -13.81
N LYS A 260 -1.48 18.62 -13.26
CA LYS A 260 -0.90 19.74 -14.02
C LYS A 260 0.60 19.87 -13.70
N PRO A 261 1.48 19.98 -14.71
CA PRO A 261 2.93 20.05 -14.51
C PRO A 261 3.41 21.42 -14.05
#